data_AF-A0A8J7YK83-F1
#
_entry.id   AF-A0A8J7YK83-F1
#
_cell.length_a   1.000
_cell.length_b   1.000
_cell.length_c   1.000
_cell.angle_alpha   90.00
_cell.angle_beta   90.00
_cell.angle_gamma   90.00
#
_symmetry.space_group_name_H-M   'P 1'
#
loop_
_entity.id
_entity.type
_entity.pdbx_description
1 polymer ?
#
loop_
_entity_poly.entity_id
_entity_poly.type
_entity_poly.pdbx_seq_one_letter_code
_entity_poly.pdbx_strand_id
1 'polypeptide(L)'
;MPAISINEKGGLIEFKGKKDREISRSSFIERYSGKNVRLYDALWIFSEEIREMTKWEWLEAHTSQPIGKPLHKHRGMIAVESDRLVFYDEDTDDEFSIMLDSIQDLTVGYDDVFRRFQESRGWIPPLHFNFDGRRIYIFTKAPDALIYAGNNESFLNALEIKQGSIR
;
A
#
# COMPACT_ATOMS: atom_id res chain seq x y z
N MET A 1 -14.04 -18.65 9.15
CA MET A 1 -13.22 -19.13 8.02
C MET A 1 -12.86 -17.90 7.20
N PRO A 2 -11.57 -17.58 7.00
CA PRO A 2 -11.17 -16.48 6.12
C PRO A 2 -11.62 -16.75 4.69
N ALA A 3 -12.07 -15.72 3.97
CA ALA A 3 -12.45 -15.82 2.58
C ALA A 3 -11.17 -15.75 1.73
N ILE A 4 -10.65 -16.91 1.36
CA ILE A 4 -9.56 -17.02 0.39
C ILE A 4 -10.21 -16.94 -0.99
N SER A 5 -9.88 -15.91 -1.76
CA SER A 5 -10.24 -15.83 -3.18
C SER A 5 -8.98 -16.02 -4.01
N ILE A 6 -9.03 -17.00 -4.91
CA ILE A 6 -7.99 -17.27 -5.90
C ILE A 6 -8.52 -16.71 -7.21
N ASN A 7 -7.80 -15.78 -7.85
CA ASN A 7 -8.18 -15.36 -9.19
C ASN A 7 -7.77 -16.42 -10.22
N GLU A 8 -8.37 -16.37 -11.41
CA GLU A 8 -8.16 -17.35 -12.50
C GLU A 8 -6.73 -17.42 -13.04
N LYS A 9 -5.81 -16.55 -12.56
CA LYS A 9 -4.41 -16.44 -12.98
C LYS A 9 -3.40 -16.83 -11.90
N GLY A 10 -3.85 -17.36 -10.75
CA GLY A 10 -2.97 -17.89 -9.70
C GLY A 10 -2.38 -16.84 -8.76
N GLY A 11 -2.83 -15.59 -8.83
CA GLY A 11 -2.52 -14.59 -7.81
C GLY A 11 -3.39 -14.79 -6.57
N LEU A 12 -2.75 -15.02 -5.43
CA LEU A 12 -3.43 -15.20 -4.14
C LEU A 12 -3.59 -13.83 -3.46
N ILE A 13 -4.83 -13.36 -3.33
CA ILE A 13 -5.16 -12.30 -2.38
C ILE A 13 -5.90 -12.98 -1.21
N GLU A 14 -5.18 -13.21 -0.11
CA GLU A 14 -5.86 -13.64 1.13
C GLU A 14 -6.48 -12.42 1.80
N PHE A 15 -7.81 -12.33 1.78
CA PHE A 15 -8.56 -11.42 2.64
C PHE A 15 -8.82 -12.11 3.98
N LYS A 16 -8.24 -11.57 5.05
CA LYS A 16 -8.50 -12.05 6.42
C LYS A 16 -9.52 -11.16 7.13
N GLY A 17 -10.61 -10.79 6.46
CA GLY A 17 -11.67 -9.95 7.00
C GLY A 17 -13.05 -10.63 7.08
N LYS A 18 -13.61 -10.70 8.30
CA LYS A 18 -14.97 -11.08 8.76
C LYS A 18 -15.31 -12.53 9.17
N LYS A 19 -15.04 -12.82 10.46
CA LYS A 19 -16.04 -13.26 11.47
C LYS A 19 -15.45 -13.04 12.89
N ASP A 20 -16.05 -12.14 13.67
CA ASP A 20 -15.92 -11.95 15.13
C ASP A 20 -14.62 -11.40 15.76
N ARG A 21 -13.64 -10.87 15.02
CA ARG A 21 -12.51 -10.16 15.63
C ARG A 21 -12.13 -8.90 14.85
N GLU A 22 -12.38 -7.75 15.47
CA GLU A 22 -11.78 -6.46 15.16
C GLU A 22 -10.25 -6.63 15.20
N ILE A 23 -9.58 -6.42 14.07
CA ILE A 23 -8.13 -6.48 14.01
C ILE A 23 -7.64 -5.09 14.40
N SER A 24 -7.29 -4.90 15.68
CA SER A 24 -6.68 -3.63 16.06
C SER A 24 -5.27 -3.50 15.44
N ARG A 25 -4.87 -2.26 15.12
CA ARG A 25 -3.50 -1.92 14.77
C ARG A 25 -2.46 -2.54 15.72
N SER A 26 -2.72 -2.53 17.02
CA SER A 26 -1.83 -3.13 18.03
C SER A 26 -1.67 -4.64 17.82
N SER A 27 -2.77 -5.33 17.52
CA SER A 27 -2.78 -6.76 17.22
C SER A 27 -2.06 -7.07 15.90
N PHE A 28 -2.18 -6.20 14.89
CA PHE A 28 -1.41 -6.31 13.64
C PHE A 28 0.09 -6.18 13.92
N ILE A 29 0.51 -5.14 14.64
CA ILE A 29 1.91 -4.92 15.02
C ILE A 29 2.45 -6.10 15.82
N GLU A 30 1.72 -6.58 16.82
CA GLU A 30 2.14 -7.72 17.64
C GLU A 30 2.40 -8.96 16.78
N ARG A 31 1.46 -9.28 15.87
CA ARG A 31 1.57 -10.42 14.95
C ARG A 31 2.78 -10.32 14.03
N TYR A 32 3.11 -9.12 13.58
CA TYR A 32 4.15 -8.86 12.58
C TYR A 32 5.43 -8.21 13.17
N SER A 33 5.62 -8.27 14.49
CA SER A 33 6.80 -7.71 15.19
C SER A 33 8.03 -8.64 15.19
N GLY A 34 7.98 -9.76 14.44
CA GLY A 34 9.04 -10.76 14.38
C GLY A 34 10.34 -10.28 13.73
N LYS A 35 11.46 -10.98 14.01
CA LYS A 35 12.84 -10.58 13.63
C LYS A 35 13.10 -10.31 12.14
N ASN A 36 12.22 -10.75 11.24
CA ASN A 36 12.41 -10.64 9.78
C ASN A 36 11.26 -9.93 9.06
N VAL A 37 10.39 -9.25 9.81
CA VAL A 37 9.28 -8.46 9.25
C VAL A 37 9.57 -6.99 9.48
N ARG A 38 9.41 -6.18 8.44
CA ARG A 38 9.53 -4.72 8.55
C ARG A 38 8.15 -4.10 8.46
N LEU A 39 7.85 -3.22 9.40
CA LEU A 39 6.57 -2.53 9.50
C LEU A 39 6.72 -1.08 9.06
N TYR A 40 5.78 -0.62 8.24
CA TYR A 40 5.74 0.74 7.72
C TYR A 40 4.34 1.32 7.90
N ASP A 41 4.26 2.57 8.33
CA ASP A 41 3.04 3.36 8.10
C ASP A 41 2.87 3.55 6.60
N ALA A 42 1.64 3.41 6.11
CA ALA A 42 1.37 3.51 4.68
C ALA A 42 0.07 4.25 4.38
N LEU A 43 0.10 4.93 3.24
CA LEU A 43 -1.07 5.40 2.52
C LEU A 43 -1.08 4.69 1.17
N TRP A 44 -2.26 4.23 0.74
CA TRP A 44 -2.39 3.64 -0.59
C TRP A 44 -3.74 3.93 -1.22
N ILE A 45 -3.80 3.66 -2.51
CA ILE A 45 -5.01 3.74 -3.32
C ILE A 45 -4.84 2.87 -4.57
N PHE A 46 -5.93 2.22 -4.99
CA PHE A 46 -5.93 1.46 -6.23
C PHE A 46 -6.27 2.37 -7.43
N SER A 47 -5.76 2.01 -8.62
CA SER A 47 -5.99 2.79 -9.84
C SER A 47 -7.47 2.93 -10.21
N GLU A 48 -8.26 1.89 -9.94
CA GLU A 48 -9.71 1.86 -10.16
C GLU A 48 -10.41 2.88 -9.24
N GLU A 49 -9.93 3.02 -8.01
CA GLU A 49 -10.52 3.95 -7.04
C GLU A 49 -10.24 5.40 -7.40
N ILE A 50 -9.08 5.71 -7.98
CA ILE A 50 -8.79 7.05 -8.53
C ILE A 50 -9.77 7.37 -9.67
N ARG A 51 -10.03 6.39 -10.55
CA ARG A 51 -10.92 6.56 -11.71
C ARG A 51 -12.39 6.71 -11.31
N GLU A 52 -12.79 6.05 -10.24
CA GLU A 52 -14.16 6.09 -9.70
C GLU A 52 -14.39 7.25 -8.72
N MET A 53 -13.32 7.94 -8.31
CA MET A 53 -13.36 9.02 -7.33
C MET A 53 -14.23 10.17 -7.80
N THR A 54 -15.16 10.59 -6.93
CA THR A 54 -15.93 11.81 -7.17
C THR A 54 -15.07 13.06 -6.96
N LYS A 55 -15.49 14.18 -7.56
CA LYS A 55 -14.82 15.47 -7.36
C LYS A 55 -14.77 15.90 -5.89
N TRP A 56 -15.75 15.50 -5.09
CA TRP A 56 -15.82 15.81 -3.66
C TRP A 56 -14.80 15.02 -2.86
N GLU A 57 -14.74 13.69 -3.04
CA GLU A 57 -13.73 12.83 -2.40
C GLU A 57 -12.31 13.26 -2.78
N TRP A 58 -12.10 13.63 -4.05
CA TRP A 58 -10.82 14.16 -4.50
C TRP A 58 -10.45 15.46 -3.77
N LEU A 59 -11.40 16.38 -3.60
CA LEU A 59 -11.16 17.66 -2.92
C LEU A 59 -10.91 17.45 -1.42
N GLU A 60 -11.67 16.57 -0.77
CA GLU A 60 -11.46 16.21 0.63
C GLU A 60 -10.07 15.61 0.84
N ALA A 61 -9.62 14.71 -0.03
CA ALA A 61 -8.28 14.14 0.06
C ALA A 61 -7.15 15.20 -0.05
N HIS A 62 -7.39 16.27 -0.81
CA HIS A 62 -6.44 17.38 -0.98
C HIS A 62 -6.49 18.44 0.14
N THR A 63 -7.60 18.51 0.89
CA THR A 63 -7.87 19.56 1.90
C THR A 63 -7.81 19.08 3.35
N SER A 64 -8.00 17.78 3.60
CA SER A 64 -8.10 17.14 4.92
C SER A 64 -6.80 17.03 5.73
N GLN A 65 -5.83 17.95 5.54
CA GLN A 65 -4.49 17.73 6.07
C GLN A 65 -3.83 18.94 6.70
N PRO A 66 -3.06 18.75 7.79
CA PRO A 66 -2.17 19.79 8.26
C PRO A 66 -1.01 20.03 7.28
N ILE A 67 -0.47 19.01 6.59
CA ILE A 67 0.67 19.16 5.65
C ILE A 67 0.72 17.99 4.63
N GLY A 68 0.38 18.25 3.35
CA GLY A 68 1.04 17.66 2.17
C GLY A 68 1.11 16.14 1.94
N LYS A 69 0.39 15.29 2.66
CA LYS A 69 0.19 13.88 2.30
C LYS A 69 -0.45 13.77 0.90
N PRO A 70 -0.02 12.79 0.10
CA PRO A 70 -0.51 12.55 -1.25
C PRO A 70 -1.96 12.02 -1.27
N LEU A 71 -2.59 12.01 -2.45
CA LEU A 71 -3.89 11.38 -2.65
C LEU A 71 -3.83 9.90 -2.23
N HIS A 72 -4.75 9.51 -1.37
CA HIS A 72 -4.95 8.16 -0.89
C HIS A 72 -6.42 7.98 -0.54
N LYS A 73 -6.85 6.72 -0.46
CA LYS A 73 -8.17 6.36 0.06
C LYS A 73 -8.07 5.48 1.31
N HIS A 74 -6.93 4.81 1.44
CA HIS A 74 -6.66 3.92 2.54
C HIS A 74 -5.44 4.39 3.34
N ARG A 75 -5.49 4.13 4.64
CA ARG A 75 -4.41 4.42 5.58
C ARG A 75 -4.24 3.25 6.53
N GLY A 76 -3.01 2.97 6.89
CA GLY A 76 -2.72 1.99 7.93
C GLY A 76 -1.28 1.53 7.89
N MET A 77 -1.07 0.21 7.88
CA MET A 77 0.26 -0.37 7.99
C MET A 77 0.55 -1.39 6.89
N ILE A 78 1.81 -1.48 6.49
CA ILE A 78 2.33 -2.56 5.64
C ILE A 78 3.36 -3.35 6.43
N ALA A 79 3.18 -4.66 6.51
CA ALA A 79 4.20 -5.61 6.91
C ALA A 79 4.86 -6.20 5.67
N VAL A 80 6.18 -6.08 5.57
CA VAL A 80 6.98 -6.71 4.52
C VAL A 80 7.52 -8.05 5.04
N GLU A 81 6.94 -9.14 4.56
CA GLU A 81 7.31 -10.52 4.94
C GLU A 81 8.20 -11.19 3.89
N SER A 82 8.66 -12.41 4.23
CA SER A 82 8.96 -13.53 3.31
C SER A 82 8.78 -13.31 1.83
N ASP A 83 7.53 -13.41 1.48
CA ASP A 83 6.98 -13.81 0.20
C ASP A 83 5.80 -12.91 -0.16
N ARG A 84 5.42 -11.98 0.71
CA ARG A 84 4.23 -11.14 0.58
C ARG A 84 4.38 -9.79 1.28
N LEU A 85 3.56 -8.86 0.84
CA LEU A 85 3.19 -7.64 1.55
C LEU A 85 1.85 -7.88 2.22
N VAL A 86 1.72 -7.57 3.50
CA VAL A 86 0.45 -7.61 4.22
C VAL A 86 0.05 -6.18 4.57
N PHE A 87 -1.11 -5.78 4.09
CA PHE A 87 -1.70 -4.48 4.31
C PHE A 87 -2.76 -4.61 5.40
N TYR A 88 -2.76 -3.65 6.33
CA TYR A 88 -3.81 -3.46 7.31
C TYR A 88 -4.40 -2.07 7.13
N ASP A 89 -5.70 -2.01 6.90
CA ASP A 89 -6.49 -0.78 6.78
C ASP A 89 -7.03 -0.37 8.15
N GLU A 90 -6.61 0.81 8.62
CA GLU A 90 -7.00 1.39 9.92
C GLU A 90 -8.44 1.91 9.92
N ASP A 91 -9.01 2.22 8.74
CA ASP A 91 -10.37 2.75 8.64
C ASP A 91 -11.43 1.64 8.57
N THR A 92 -11.06 0.47 8.04
CA THR A 92 -11.98 -0.68 7.91
C THR A 92 -11.67 -1.87 8.81
N ASP A 93 -10.52 -1.85 9.51
CA ASP A 93 -9.97 -2.96 10.29
C ASP A 93 -9.82 -4.27 9.47
N ASP A 94 -9.59 -4.14 8.17
CA ASP A 94 -9.38 -5.27 7.27
C ASP A 94 -7.90 -5.48 6.92
N GLU A 95 -7.56 -6.74 6.63
CA GLU A 95 -6.23 -7.13 6.15
C GLU A 95 -6.33 -7.78 4.76
N PHE A 96 -5.41 -7.43 3.87
CA PHE A 96 -5.18 -8.13 2.61
C PHE A 96 -3.69 -8.34 2.38
N SER A 97 -3.34 -9.28 1.49
CA SER A 97 -1.93 -9.52 1.14
C SER A 97 -1.71 -9.58 -0.37
N ILE A 98 -0.50 -9.19 -0.78
CA ILE A 98 0.00 -9.26 -2.16
C ILE A 98 1.27 -10.10 -2.14
N MET A 99 1.30 -11.19 -2.89
CA MET A 99 2.51 -12.00 -3.04
C MET A 99 3.59 -11.21 -3.80
N LEU A 100 4.84 -11.26 -3.34
CA LEU A 100 5.95 -10.52 -3.96
C LEU A 100 6.27 -11.02 -5.38
N ASP A 101 5.94 -12.27 -5.69
CA ASP A 101 6.13 -12.87 -7.01
C ASP A 101 5.06 -12.46 -8.04
N SER A 102 3.93 -11.90 -7.59
CA SER A 102 2.87 -11.38 -8.47
C SER A 102 3.07 -9.91 -8.85
N ILE A 103 4.01 -9.22 -8.20
CA ILE A 103 4.36 -7.82 -8.45
C ILE A 103 5.06 -7.69 -9.81
N GLN A 104 4.53 -6.79 -10.63
CA GLN A 104 5.02 -6.43 -11.96
C GLN A 104 5.31 -4.93 -12.01
N ASP A 105 6.37 -4.53 -12.71
CA ASP A 105 6.70 -3.13 -13.03
C ASP A 105 6.79 -2.18 -11.82
N LEU A 106 7.53 -2.58 -10.78
CA LEU A 106 7.78 -1.74 -9.61
C LEU A 106 8.47 -0.44 -10.00
N THR A 107 7.75 0.68 -9.89
CA THR A 107 8.20 1.99 -10.38
C THR A 107 7.92 3.08 -9.36
N VAL A 108 8.87 4.00 -9.19
CA VAL A 108 8.64 5.26 -8.48
C VAL A 108 8.44 6.36 -9.51
N GLY A 109 7.23 6.93 -9.57
CA GLY A 109 6.93 7.92 -10.58
C GLY A 109 5.46 8.26 -10.72
N TYR A 110 5.18 9.18 -11.63
CA TYR A 110 3.83 9.54 -12.04
C TYR A 110 3.51 8.83 -13.35
N ASP A 111 2.23 8.57 -13.60
CA ASP A 111 1.74 7.97 -14.83
C ASP A 111 0.46 8.67 -15.33
N ASP A 112 -0.25 8.03 -16.25
CA ASP A 112 -1.49 8.52 -16.85
C ASP A 112 -2.69 8.52 -15.89
N VAL A 113 -2.60 7.80 -14.77
CA VAL A 113 -3.66 7.67 -13.75
C VAL A 113 -3.34 8.52 -12.52
N PHE A 114 -2.14 8.40 -11.95
CA PHE A 114 -1.66 9.19 -10.82
C PHE A 114 -0.73 10.30 -11.33
N ARG A 115 -1.31 11.44 -11.69
CA ARG A 115 -0.63 12.54 -12.39
C ARG A 115 -0.08 13.55 -11.39
N ARG A 116 1.09 14.08 -11.74
CA ARG A 116 1.93 14.92 -10.88
C ARG A 116 1.22 16.07 -10.15
N PHE A 117 0.38 16.85 -10.83
CA PHE A 117 -0.24 18.04 -10.26
C PHE A 117 -1.75 17.89 -10.05
N GLN A 118 -2.30 16.71 -10.35
CA GLN A 118 -3.73 16.43 -10.21
C GLN A 118 -3.97 15.47 -9.05
N GLU A 119 -3.17 14.42 -8.91
CA GLU A 119 -3.32 13.46 -7.80
C GLU A 119 -2.26 13.69 -6.71
N SER A 120 -1.35 14.63 -6.93
CA SER A 120 -0.36 15.04 -5.93
C SER A 120 -0.08 16.54 -6.02
N ARG A 121 0.55 17.11 -4.98
CA ARG A 121 1.07 18.49 -5.00
C ARG A 121 2.36 18.63 -5.83
N GLY A 122 2.74 17.61 -6.59
CA GLY A 122 3.87 17.60 -7.53
C GLY A 122 5.24 17.31 -6.95
N TRP A 123 5.33 17.08 -5.63
CA TRP A 123 6.60 16.96 -4.90
C TRP A 123 6.94 15.53 -4.48
N ILE A 124 5.94 14.66 -4.32
CA ILE A 124 6.15 13.30 -3.80
C ILE A 124 5.57 12.31 -4.83
N PRO A 125 6.40 11.69 -5.67
CA PRO A 125 5.94 10.64 -6.58
C PRO A 125 5.53 9.39 -5.78
N PRO A 126 4.46 8.67 -6.19
CA PRO A 126 4.12 7.39 -5.60
C PRO A 126 5.13 6.30 -5.98
N LEU A 127 5.24 5.29 -5.12
CA LEU A 127 5.60 3.95 -5.56
C LEU A 127 4.36 3.33 -6.19
N HIS A 128 4.48 2.68 -7.33
CA HIS A 128 3.40 1.88 -7.86
C HIS A 128 3.90 0.62 -8.53
N PHE A 129 3.03 -0.38 -8.54
CA PHE A 129 3.27 -1.63 -9.25
C PHE A 129 1.94 -2.23 -9.68
N ASN A 130 2.00 -3.08 -10.69
CA ASN A 130 0.88 -3.89 -11.12
C ASN A 130 0.93 -5.25 -10.40
N PHE A 131 -0.21 -5.82 -10.08
CA PHE A 131 -0.35 -7.20 -9.61
C PHE A 131 -1.75 -7.65 -9.98
N ASP A 132 -1.90 -8.88 -10.49
CA ASP A 132 -3.23 -9.42 -10.81
C ASP A 132 -4.10 -8.55 -11.72
N GLY A 133 -3.46 -7.80 -12.63
CA GLY A 133 -4.16 -6.86 -13.53
C GLY A 133 -4.66 -5.58 -12.85
N ARG A 134 -4.35 -5.37 -11.57
CA ARG A 134 -4.65 -4.16 -10.80
C ARG A 134 -3.37 -3.36 -10.59
N ARG A 135 -3.51 -2.05 -10.35
CA ARG A 135 -2.39 -1.17 -9.97
C ARG A 135 -2.66 -0.53 -8.62
N ILE A 136 -1.65 -0.55 -7.77
CA ILE A 136 -1.67 0.13 -6.46
C ILE A 136 -0.60 1.22 -6.42
N TYR A 137 -0.96 2.36 -5.84
CA TYR A 137 -0.06 3.45 -5.51
C TYR A 137 0.16 3.47 -4.01
N ILE A 138 1.41 3.53 -3.58
CA ILE A 138 1.80 3.41 -2.18
C ILE A 138 2.74 4.55 -1.83
N PHE A 139 2.52 5.12 -0.65
CA PHE A 139 3.45 5.99 0.04
C PHE A 139 3.69 5.43 1.42
N THR A 140 4.96 5.20 1.77
CA THR A 140 5.31 4.69 3.09
C THR A 140 6.00 5.76 3.91
N LYS A 141 5.87 5.66 5.23
CA LYS A 141 6.59 6.49 6.19
C LYS A 141 7.39 5.57 7.10
N ALA A 142 8.71 5.78 7.14
CA ALA A 142 9.55 5.13 8.13
C ALA A 142 9.16 5.63 9.54
N PRO A 143 9.38 4.85 10.61
CA PRO A 143 9.03 5.24 11.98
C PRO A 143 9.60 6.60 12.42
N ASP A 144 10.79 6.95 11.92
CA ASP A 144 11.52 8.18 12.20
C ASP A 144 11.26 9.31 11.18
N ALA A 145 10.47 9.06 10.13
CA ALA A 145 10.18 10.04 9.10
C ALA A 145 8.97 10.92 9.43
N LEU A 146 9.05 12.19 9.03
CA LEU A 146 7.96 13.17 9.19
C LEU A 146 6.95 13.12 8.04
N ILE A 147 7.35 12.61 6.87
CA ILE A 147 6.54 12.64 5.65
C ILE A 147 6.43 11.26 5.00
N TYR A 148 5.29 10.99 4.38
CA TYR A 148 5.10 9.82 3.51
C TYR A 148 5.84 10.04 2.19
N ALA A 149 6.46 8.99 1.67
CA ALA A 149 7.21 9.03 0.41
C ALA A 149 6.99 7.75 -0.41
N GLY A 150 6.92 7.87 -1.74
CA GLY A 150 6.94 6.71 -2.63
C GLY A 150 8.35 6.12 -2.81
N ASN A 151 9.39 6.93 -2.64
CA ASN A 151 10.78 6.51 -2.79
C ASN A 151 11.47 6.16 -1.45
N ASN A 152 10.73 5.61 -0.49
CA ASN A 152 11.32 5.22 0.79
C ASN A 152 12.34 4.10 0.59
N GLU A 153 13.63 4.42 0.64
CA GLU A 153 14.73 3.47 0.40
C GLU A 153 14.69 2.27 1.34
N SER A 154 14.29 2.45 2.61
CA SER A 154 14.18 1.32 3.54
C SER A 154 13.12 0.33 3.09
N PHE A 155 11.99 0.84 2.58
CA PHE A 155 10.92 0.02 2.04
C PHE A 155 11.34 -0.64 0.72
N LEU A 156 11.89 0.12 -0.22
CA LEU A 156 12.37 -0.41 -1.51
C LEU A 156 13.43 -1.50 -1.32
N ASN A 157 14.42 -1.26 -0.46
CA ASN A 157 15.41 -2.29 -0.10
C ASN A 157 14.75 -3.52 0.54
N ALA A 158 13.67 -3.36 1.31
CA ALA A 158 12.93 -4.50 1.86
C ALA A 158 12.23 -5.34 0.78
N LEU A 159 11.84 -4.72 -0.34
CA LEU A 159 11.34 -5.39 -1.54
C LEU A 159 12.49 -6.02 -2.36
N GLU A 160 13.59 -5.29 -2.57
CA GLU A 160 14.74 -5.68 -3.40
C GLU A 160 15.64 -6.75 -2.79
N ILE A 161 15.73 -6.85 -1.46
CA ILE A 161 16.47 -7.94 -0.78
C ILE A 161 15.91 -9.33 -1.16
N LYS A 162 14.78 -9.39 -1.87
CA LYS A 162 14.10 -10.64 -2.24
C LYS A 162 13.92 -10.88 -3.73
N GLN A 163 14.06 -9.84 -4.55
CA GLN A 163 14.14 -9.98 -6.00
C GLN A 163 15.59 -9.72 -6.40
N GLY A 164 16.37 -10.79 -6.61
CA GLY A 164 17.78 -10.67 -6.97
C GLY A 164 17.98 -9.73 -8.16
N SER A 165 18.68 -8.61 -7.91
CA SER A 165 19.23 -7.66 -8.90
C SER A 165 18.27 -7.21 -10.00
N ILE A 166 17.65 -6.04 -9.80
CA ILE A 166 17.22 -5.21 -10.94
C ILE A 166 18.45 -4.40 -11.36
N ARG A 167 18.97 -4.71 -12.55
CA ARG A 167 19.93 -3.88 -13.29
C ARG A 167 19.20 -2.86 -14.14
#